data_AF-A0AAW9IZC5-F1
#
_entry.id   AF-A0AAW9IZC5-F1
#
_cell.length_a   1.000
_cell.length_b   1.000
_cell.length_c   1.000
_cell.angle_alpha   90.00
_cell.angle_beta   90.00
_cell.angle_gamma   90.00
#
_symmetry.space_group_name_H-M   'P 1'
#
loop_
_entity.id
_entity.type
_entity.pdbx_description
1 polymer ?
#
loop_
_entity_poly.entity_id
_entity_poly.type
_entity_poly.pdbx_seq_one_letter_code
_entity_poly.pdbx_strand_id
1 'polypeptide(L)'
;MSKNYKDINVELEKDKSNSILNYYKKLIILRKNNEIICEGSLIPVLEEHPKILAYIREYKGKRILVACNFYGEKTMASLKELINVDTSIILNNSDENKIEEENIFLGPYGSIVISF
;
A
#
# COMPACT_ATOMS: atom_id res chain seq x y z
N MET A 1 3.75 28.66 -16.64
CA MET A 1 2.85 27.49 -16.59
C MET A 1 3.69 26.23 -16.70
N SER A 2 3.39 25.20 -15.91
CA SER A 2 4.12 23.93 -15.96
C SER A 2 4.00 23.31 -17.36
N LYS A 3 5.07 22.78 -17.94
CA LYS A 3 5.07 22.24 -19.31
C LYS A 3 4.21 20.98 -19.49
N ASN A 4 3.89 20.28 -18.40
CA ASN A 4 3.17 19.00 -18.38
C ASN A 4 1.66 19.13 -18.09
N TYR A 5 1.09 20.34 -18.01
CA TYR A 5 -0.33 20.53 -17.68
C TYR A 5 -1.30 19.90 -18.68
N LYS A 6 -0.86 19.70 -19.93
CA LYS A 6 -1.65 19.04 -20.97
C LYS A 6 -1.83 17.55 -20.69
N ASP A 7 -0.87 16.94 -20.00
CA ASP A 7 -0.85 15.51 -19.72
C ASP A 7 -1.30 15.20 -18.28
N ILE A 8 -1.01 16.10 -17.33
CA ILE A 8 -1.33 15.99 -15.91
C ILE A 8 -2.25 17.16 -15.51
N ASN A 9 -3.55 16.89 -15.44
CA ASN A 9 -4.54 17.84 -14.93
C ASN A 9 -5.75 17.11 -14.34
N VAL A 10 -6.50 17.85 -13.52
CA VAL A 10 -7.65 17.33 -12.78
C VAL A 10 -8.73 16.77 -13.71
N GLU A 11 -8.98 17.44 -14.84
CA GLU A 11 -10.00 17.03 -15.80
C GLU A 11 -9.70 15.63 -16.35
N LEU A 12 -8.46 15.40 -16.79
CA LEU A 12 -8.01 14.10 -17.30
C LEU A 12 -7.91 13.02 -16.21
N GLU A 13 -7.54 13.38 -14.99
CA GLU A 13 -7.36 12.40 -13.91
C GLU A 13 -8.69 11.99 -13.26
N LYS A 14 -9.72 12.84 -13.27
CA LYS A 14 -11.00 12.55 -12.60
C LYS A 14 -11.69 11.32 -13.20
N ASP A 15 -11.62 11.17 -14.53
CA ASP A 15 -12.32 10.10 -15.26
C ASP A 15 -11.50 8.81 -15.39
N LYS A 16 -10.19 8.86 -15.13
CA LYS A 16 -9.31 7.68 -15.15
C LYS A 16 -9.37 6.96 -13.81
N SER A 17 -9.98 5.78 -13.74
CA SER A 17 -10.11 4.98 -12.51
C SER A 17 -8.77 4.69 -11.81
N ASN A 18 -7.70 4.54 -12.60
CA ASN A 18 -6.33 4.25 -12.14
C ASN A 18 -5.45 5.51 -12.07
N SER A 19 -6.05 6.71 -12.01
CA SER A 19 -5.31 7.96 -11.84
C SER A 19 -4.74 8.12 -10.44
N ILE A 20 -3.73 8.98 -10.31
CA ILE A 20 -3.18 9.37 -9.01
C ILE A 20 -4.28 10.01 -8.18
N LEU A 21 -5.06 10.92 -8.76
CA LEU A 21 -6.19 11.55 -8.10
C LEU A 21 -7.18 10.54 -7.49
N ASN A 22 -7.60 9.53 -8.25
CA ASN A 22 -8.57 8.55 -7.77
C ASN A 22 -7.95 7.59 -6.73
N TYR A 23 -6.66 7.29 -6.83
CA TYR A 23 -5.92 6.59 -5.76
C TYR A 23 -5.91 7.39 -4.45
N TYR A 24 -5.64 8.70 -4.51
CA TYR A 24 -5.72 9.57 -3.32
C TYR A 24 -7.13 9.67 -2.74
N LYS A 25 -8.17 9.70 -3.58
CA LYS A 25 -9.57 9.61 -3.08
C LYS A 25 -9.80 8.31 -2.30
N LYS A 26 -9.33 7.17 -2.81
CA LYS A 26 -9.43 5.88 -2.11
C LYS A 26 -8.70 5.93 -0.76
N LEU A 27 -7.50 6.51 -0.69
CA LEU A 27 -6.76 6.71 0.56
C LEU A 27 -7.53 7.58 1.57
N ILE A 28 -8.13 8.68 1.12
CA ILE A 28 -8.93 9.57 1.99
C ILE A 28 -10.16 8.84 2.53
N ILE A 29 -10.88 8.11 1.68
CA ILE A 29 -12.04 7.31 2.09
C ILE A 29 -11.60 6.25 3.10
N LEU A 30 -10.49 5.56 2.83
CA LEU A 30 -9.94 4.55 3.73
C LEU A 30 -9.58 5.14 5.10
N ARG A 31 -8.93 6.30 5.14
CA ARG A 31 -8.61 7.00 6.40
C ARG A 31 -9.86 7.40 7.17
N LYS A 32 -10.89 7.91 6.49
CA LYS A 32 -12.15 8.33 7.14
C LYS A 32 -12.94 7.16 7.71
N ASN A 33 -12.92 6.00 7.04
CA ASN A 33 -13.75 4.86 7.39
C ASN A 33 -13.04 3.80 8.24
N ASN A 34 -11.75 3.96 8.51
CA ASN A 34 -10.97 2.94 9.21
C ASN A 34 -10.12 3.55 10.33
N GLU A 35 -10.60 3.40 11.57
CA GLU A 35 -9.96 3.96 12.77
C GLU A 35 -8.50 3.53 12.92
N ILE A 36 -8.12 2.32 12.49
CA ILE A 36 -6.74 1.82 12.55
C ILE A 36 -5.75 2.65 11.72
N ILE A 37 -6.24 3.36 10.70
CA ILE A 37 -5.40 4.22 9.86
C ILE A 37 -5.15 5.58 10.54
N CYS A 38 -6.06 6.01 11.41
CA CYS A 38 -5.96 7.27 12.14
C CYS A 38 -5.29 7.11 13.50
N GLU A 39 -5.73 6.12 14.27
CA GLU A 39 -5.44 5.95 15.70
C GLU A 39 -4.54 4.74 15.99
N GLY A 40 -4.22 3.93 14.97
CA GLY A 40 -3.39 2.75 15.16
C GLY A 40 -1.95 3.11 15.51
N SER A 41 -1.37 2.33 16.43
CA SER A 41 0.08 2.38 16.69
C SER A 41 0.84 2.01 15.43
N LEU A 42 2.09 2.46 15.30
CA LEU A 42 2.96 2.11 14.19
C LEU A 42 4.10 1.23 14.71
N ILE A 43 4.23 0.04 14.13
CA ILE A 43 5.25 -0.95 14.47
C ILE A 43 6.07 -1.22 13.21
N PRO A 44 7.34 -0.77 13.13
CA PRO A 44 8.21 -1.08 11.99
C PRO A 44 8.39 -2.58 11.81
N VAL A 45 8.43 -3.05 10.57
CA VAL A 45 8.74 -4.44 10.22
C VAL A 45 9.59 -4.45 8.95
N LEU A 46 10.34 -5.54 8.72
CA LEU A 46 11.25 -5.64 7.57
C LEU A 46 12.27 -4.47 7.52
N GLU A 47 12.71 -3.96 8.67
CA GLU A 47 13.61 -2.79 8.74
C GLU A 47 14.93 -3.00 8.02
N GLU A 48 15.44 -4.24 8.03
CA GLU A 48 16.67 -4.64 7.34
C GLU A 48 16.46 -4.86 5.83
N HIS A 49 15.22 -4.80 5.33
CA HIS A 49 14.96 -5.01 3.92
C HIS A 49 15.45 -3.80 3.11
N PRO A 50 16.37 -3.98 2.14
CA PRO A 50 17.04 -2.87 1.45
C PRO A 50 16.16 -2.04 0.51
N LYS A 51 14.87 -2.37 0.39
CA LYS A 51 13.98 -1.88 -0.69
C LYS A 51 12.53 -1.71 -0.27
N ILE A 52 12.07 -2.53 0.67
CA ILE A 52 10.69 -2.50 1.15
C ILE A 52 10.67 -1.76 2.47
N LEU A 53 9.93 -0.65 2.51
CA LEU A 53 9.50 -0.03 3.75
C LEU A 53 8.20 -0.70 4.16
N ALA A 54 8.16 -1.32 5.33
CA ALA A 54 6.95 -1.93 5.84
C ALA A 54 6.72 -1.60 7.31
N TYR A 55 5.46 -1.55 7.70
CA TYR A 55 5.06 -1.38 9.09
C TYR A 55 3.66 -1.93 9.32
N ILE A 56 3.43 -2.43 10.53
CA ILE A 56 2.11 -2.82 11.00
C ILE A 56 1.46 -1.62 11.67
N ARG A 57 0.16 -1.42 11.43
CA ARG A 57 -0.69 -0.65 12.32
C ARG A 57 -1.61 -1.54 13.13
N GLU A 58 -1.72 -1.27 14.41
CA GLU A 58 -2.54 -2.02 15.35
C GLU A 58 -3.48 -1.09 16.12
N TYR A 59 -4.76 -1.46 16.19
CA TYR A 59 -5.77 -0.71 16.94
C TYR A 59 -6.90 -1.62 17.39
N LYS A 60 -7.23 -1.62 18.69
CA LYS A 60 -8.33 -2.41 19.29
C LYS A 60 -8.30 -3.89 18.85
N GLY A 61 -7.10 -4.50 18.80
CA GLY A 61 -6.91 -5.90 18.41
C GLY A 61 -7.00 -6.19 16.90
N LYS A 62 -7.22 -5.18 16.06
CA LYS A 62 -7.12 -5.29 14.59
C LYS A 62 -5.72 -4.93 14.13
N ARG A 63 -5.24 -5.56 13.05
CA ARG A 63 -3.94 -5.25 12.45
C ARG A 63 -4.07 -5.02 10.94
N ILE A 64 -3.23 -4.13 10.43
CA ILE A 64 -2.98 -3.98 9.00
C ILE A 64 -1.48 -3.90 8.77
N LEU A 65 -0.99 -4.47 7.68
CA LEU A 65 0.36 -4.28 7.19
C LEU A 65 0.31 -3.31 6.01
N VAL A 66 1.19 -2.31 6.04
CA VAL A 66 1.48 -1.44 4.92
C VAL A 66 2.89 -1.80 4.44
N ALA A 67 3.04 -2.10 3.15
CA ALA A 67 4.34 -2.37 2.54
C ALA A 67 4.49 -1.57 1.23
N CYS A 68 5.63 -0.93 1.07
CA CYS A 68 5.96 -0.08 -0.06
C CYS A 68 7.36 -0.42 -0.57
N ASN A 69 7.47 -0.76 -1.86
CA ASN A 69 8.74 -0.84 -2.55
C ASN A 69 9.16 0.57 -2.97
N PHE A 70 10.28 1.07 -2.47
CA PHE A 70 10.79 2.40 -2.79
C PHE A 70 11.67 2.46 -4.04
N TYR A 71 11.82 1.33 -4.74
CA TYR A 71 12.72 1.17 -5.88
C TYR A 71 11.97 0.76 -7.15
N GLY A 72 12.60 1.05 -8.29
CA GLY A 72 12.08 0.74 -9.63
C GLY A 72 12.22 -0.74 -10.05
N GLU A 73 12.41 -1.66 -9.10
CA GLU A 73 12.70 -3.07 -9.37
C GLU A 73 11.71 -3.97 -8.64
N LYS A 74 11.35 -5.11 -9.23
CA LYS A 74 10.51 -6.11 -8.56
C LYS A 74 11.20 -6.61 -7.31
N THR A 75 10.47 -6.67 -6.22
CA THR A 75 11.00 -7.04 -4.91
C THR A 75 10.02 -7.96 -4.18
N MET A 76 10.55 -8.87 -3.38
CA MET A 76 9.78 -9.83 -2.60
C MET A 76 10.26 -9.78 -1.15
N ALA A 77 9.32 -9.88 -0.21
CA ALA A 77 9.62 -10.12 1.21
C ALA A 77 8.74 -11.24 1.77
N SER A 78 9.30 -11.99 2.72
CA SER A 78 8.55 -13.00 3.46
C SER A 78 7.75 -12.37 4.59
N LEU A 79 6.51 -12.82 4.76
CA LEU A 79 5.59 -12.46 5.84
C LEU A 79 5.46 -13.56 6.91
N LYS A 80 6.19 -14.66 6.78
CA LYS A 80 6.03 -15.86 7.62
C LYS A 80 6.14 -15.59 9.12
N GLU A 81 6.95 -14.61 9.52
CA GLU A 81 7.10 -14.21 10.92
C GLU A 81 6.11 -13.13 11.37
N LEU A 82 5.37 -12.55 10.42
CA LEU A 82 4.50 -11.39 10.61
C LEU A 82 3.02 -11.77 10.61
N ILE A 83 2.62 -12.78 9.84
CA ILE A 83 1.22 -13.12 9.57
C ILE A 83 1.01 -14.63 9.56
N ASN A 84 0.04 -15.10 10.35
CA ASN A 84 -0.31 -16.53 10.51
C ASN A 84 -1.78 -16.84 10.18
N VAL A 85 -2.48 -15.92 9.51
CA VAL A 85 -3.92 -15.99 9.26
C VAL A 85 -4.24 -15.52 7.85
N ASP A 86 -5.47 -15.74 7.41
CA ASP A 86 -5.94 -15.32 6.09
C ASP A 86 -5.75 -13.81 5.88
N THR A 87 -5.16 -13.45 4.74
CA THR A 87 -4.90 -12.05 4.38
C THR A 87 -5.92 -11.54 3.38
N SER A 88 -6.26 -10.26 3.49
CA SER A 88 -7.10 -9.56 2.50
C SER A 88 -6.46 -8.25 2.08
N ILE A 89 -6.44 -7.99 0.78
CA ILE A 89 -5.89 -6.75 0.21
C ILE A 89 -6.93 -5.64 0.36
N ILE A 90 -6.58 -4.59 1.10
CA ILE A 90 -7.43 -3.41 1.32
C ILE A 90 -7.16 -2.34 0.26
N LEU A 91 -5.89 -2.15 -0.10
CA LEU A 91 -5.46 -1.16 -1.07
C LEU A 91 -4.25 -1.66 -1.84
N ASN A 92 -4.26 -1.41 -3.14
CA ASN A 92 -3.18 -1.78 -4.05
C ASN A 92 -3.04 -0.70 -5.13
N ASN A 93 -1.81 -0.35 -5.49
CA ASN A 93 -1.51 0.61 -6.56
C ASN A 93 -1.09 -0.02 -7.90
N SER A 94 -0.83 -1.34 -7.94
CA SER A 94 -0.35 -2.03 -9.14
C SER A 94 -0.81 -3.47 -9.19
N ASP A 95 -1.25 -3.93 -10.36
CA ASP A 95 -1.65 -5.32 -10.60
C ASP A 95 -0.46 -6.30 -10.51
N GLU A 96 0.78 -5.79 -10.49
CA GLU A 96 1.98 -6.60 -10.25
C GLU A 96 2.16 -6.98 -8.77
N ASN A 97 1.47 -6.29 -7.86
CA ASN A 97 1.55 -6.58 -6.44
C ASN A 97 0.63 -7.76 -6.09
N LYS A 98 1.16 -8.75 -5.37
CA LYS A 98 0.42 -9.95 -5.01
C LYS A 98 0.94 -10.57 -3.72
N ILE A 99 0.10 -11.41 -3.13
CA ILE A 99 0.42 -12.22 -1.96
C ILE A 99 0.29 -13.67 -2.37
N GLU A 100 1.37 -14.44 -2.23
CA GLU A 100 1.39 -15.88 -2.52
C GLU A 100 2.23 -16.57 -1.44
N GLU A 101 1.70 -17.64 -0.85
CA GLU A 101 2.44 -18.51 0.09
C GLU A 101 3.21 -17.73 1.18
N GLU A 102 2.52 -16.83 1.89
CA GLU A 102 3.13 -16.00 2.95
C GLU A 102 4.25 -15.06 2.46
N ASN A 103 4.31 -14.74 1.16
CA ASN A 103 5.23 -13.76 0.60
C ASN A 103 4.45 -12.62 -0.05
N ILE A 104 4.96 -11.40 0.12
CA ILE A 104 4.55 -10.26 -0.69
C ILE A 104 5.48 -10.10 -1.87
N PHE A 105 4.90 -9.91 -3.05
CA PHE A 105 5.59 -9.51 -4.25
C PHE A 105 5.13 -8.10 -4.60
N LEU A 106 6.08 -7.19 -4.75
CA LEU A 106 5.83 -5.80 -5.11
C LEU A 106 6.51 -5.49 -6.44
N GLY A 107 5.74 -4.93 -7.38
CA GLY A 107 6.28 -4.34 -8.60
C GLY A 107 7.13 -3.09 -8.31
N PRO A 108 7.74 -2.50 -9.34
CA PRO A 108 8.40 -1.20 -9.25
C PRO A 108 7.50 -0.16 -8.58
N TYR A 109 7.96 0.49 -7.51
CA TYR A 109 7.17 1.46 -6.73
C TYR A 109 5.81 0.91 -6.21
N GLY A 110 5.69 -0.41 -6.08
CA GLY A 110 4.49 -1.09 -5.61
C GLY A 110 4.18 -0.77 -4.15
N SER A 111 2.91 -0.53 -3.85
CA SER A 111 2.38 -0.32 -2.51
C SER A 111 1.14 -1.17 -2.31
N ILE A 112 1.12 -1.88 -1.17
CA ILE A 112 0.02 -2.73 -0.78
C ILE A 112 -0.33 -2.51 0.70
N VAL A 113 -1.62 -2.53 1.00
CA VAL A 113 -2.15 -2.51 2.36
C VAL A 113 -3.01 -3.76 2.54
N ILE A 114 -2.71 -4.54 3.57
CA ILE A 114 -3.37 -5.83 3.81
C ILE A 114 -3.87 -5.89 5.25
N SER A 115 -5.04 -6.48 5.46
CA SER A 115 -5.54 -6.85 6.79
C SER A 115 -5.33 -8.32 7.06
N PHE A 116 -5.05 -8.62 8.32
CA PHE A 116 -4.88 -9.96 8.87
C PHE A 116 -5.26 -9.92 10.36
#